data_AF-A0A9X8T184-F1
#
_entry.id   AF-A0A9X8T184-F1
#
_cell.length_a   1.000
_cell.length_b   1.000
_cell.length_c   1.000
_cell.angle_alpha   90.00
_cell.angle_beta   90.00
_cell.angle_gamma   90.00
#
_symmetry.space_group_name_H-M   'P 1'
#
loop_
_entity.id
_entity.type
_entity.pdbx_description
1 polymer ?
#
loop_
_entity_poly.entity_id
_entity_poly.type
_entity_poly.pdbx_seq_one_letter_code
_entity_poly.pdbx_strand_id
1 'polypeptide(L)'
;MKNQWKPLRQYQLQAFTLLEMLLVILVISVLMLLFVPNLSKQKDRVTETGNAAVVKLVENQAELYELSQGSKPSLSQLKTDGSITDKQVKAYTDYYGKHRDETQKLQP
;
A
#
# COMPACT_ATOMS: atom_id res chain seq x y z
N MET A 1 49.11 27.13 55.42
CA MET A 1 48.03 26.13 55.28
C MET A 1 47.97 25.72 53.81
N LYS A 2 48.43 24.51 53.45
CA LYS A 2 48.46 24.04 52.05
C LYS A 2 47.18 23.26 51.76
N ASN A 3 46.33 23.82 50.91
CA ASN A 3 45.04 23.26 50.53
C ASN A 3 45.27 22.20 49.42
N GLN A 4 45.19 20.91 49.77
CA GLN A 4 45.33 19.80 48.82
C GLN A 4 43.96 19.26 48.43
N TRP A 5 43.37 19.79 47.36
CA TRP A 5 42.18 19.21 46.75
C TRP A 5 42.62 18.51 45.46
N LYS A 6 42.70 17.18 45.48
CA LYS A 6 42.96 16.37 44.28
C LYS A 6 41.66 16.23 43.48
N PRO A 7 41.64 16.54 42.18
CA PRO A 7 40.45 16.32 41.36
C PRO A 7 40.23 14.82 41.16
N LEU A 8 39.00 14.36 41.43
CA LEU A 8 38.57 13.00 41.11
C LEU A 8 38.51 12.87 39.59
N ARG A 9 39.40 12.06 39.01
CA ARG A 9 39.36 11.73 37.58
C ARG A 9 38.04 11.00 37.28
N GLN A 10 37.19 11.65 36.49
CA GLN A 10 35.98 11.03 35.96
C GLN A 10 36.40 10.05 34.86
N TYR A 11 36.14 8.76 35.07
CA TYR A 11 36.26 7.75 34.02
C TYR A 11 35.13 7.98 33.02
N GLN A 12 35.45 8.59 31.88
CA GLN A 12 34.52 8.68 30.76
C GLN A 12 34.48 7.33 30.06
N LEU A 13 33.46 6.54 30.34
CA LEU A 13 33.18 5.32 29.58
C LEU A 13 32.72 5.72 28.18
N GLN A 14 33.34 5.13 27.15
CA GLN A 14 32.97 5.40 25.75
C GLN A 14 31.60 4.77 25.46
N ALA A 15 30.56 5.60 25.30
CA ALA A 15 29.18 5.22 24.96
C ALA A 15 29.02 4.88 23.46
N PHE A 16 29.94 4.06 22.93
CA PHE A 16 29.88 3.58 21.55
C PHE A 16 30.48 2.18 21.49
N THR A 17 29.92 1.29 22.31
CA THR A 17 30.34 -0.12 22.35
C THR A 17 29.54 -0.94 21.35
N LEU A 18 30.07 -2.07 20.91
CA LEU A 18 29.33 -3.03 20.08
C LEU A 18 28.06 -3.53 20.79
N LEU A 19 28.08 -3.62 22.13
CA LEU A 19 26.93 -4.04 22.93
C LEU A 19 25.75 -3.06 22.76
N GLU A 20 26.04 -1.77 22.72
CA GLU A 20 25.04 -0.73 22.51
C GLU A 20 24.41 -0.85 21.11
N MET A 21 25.22 -1.07 20.08
CA MET A 21 24.72 -1.33 18.72
C MET A 21 23.87 -2.61 18.65
N LEU A 22 24.23 -3.66 19.38
CA LEU A 22 23.46 -4.92 19.47
C LEU A 22 22.08 -4.71 20.13
N LEU A 23 22.02 -3.93 21.21
CA LEU A 23 20.75 -3.60 21.87
C LEU A 23 19.86 -2.76 20.94
N VAL A 24 20.45 -1.81 20.20
CA VAL A 24 19.73 -0.96 19.25
C VAL A 24 19.11 -1.78 18.11
N ILE A 25 19.86 -2.68 17.47
CA ILE A 25 19.30 -3.54 16.42
C ILE A 25 18.21 -4.47 16.97
N LEU A 26 18.35 -4.95 18.21
CA LEU A 26 17.36 -5.78 18.87
C LEU A 26 16.04 -5.00 19.04
N VAL A 27 16.10 -3.78 19.58
CA VAL A 27 14.91 -2.93 19.77
C VAL A 27 14.28 -2.56 18.42
N ILE A 28 15.08 -2.13 17.42
CA ILE A 28 14.55 -1.79 16.08
C ILE A 28 13.91 -3.01 15.42
N SER A 29 14.46 -4.22 15.59
CA SER A 29 13.87 -5.44 15.02
C SER A 29 12.46 -5.71 15.55
N VAL A 30 12.25 -5.58 16.86
CA VAL A 30 10.94 -5.77 17.50
C VAL A 30 9.96 -4.69 17.03
N LEU A 31 10.40 -3.43 16.95
CA LEU A 31 9.58 -2.35 16.41
C LEU A 31 9.18 -2.64 14.95
N MET A 32 10.13 -3.03 14.10
CA MET A 32 9.85 -3.38 12.68
C MET A 32 8.82 -4.50 12.57
N LEU A 33 8.88 -5.54 13.40
CA LEU A 33 7.88 -6.61 13.42
C LEU A 33 6.48 -6.12 13.77
N LEU A 34 6.33 -5.08 14.58
CA LEU A 34 5.04 -4.47 14.90
C LEU A 34 4.55 -3.52 13.79
N PHE A 35 5.47 -2.79 13.13
CA PHE A 35 5.13 -1.80 12.09
C PHE A 35 4.83 -2.42 10.73
N VAL A 36 5.62 -3.42 10.29
CA VAL A 36 5.46 -4.08 8.98
C VAL A 36 4.05 -4.65 8.74
N PRO A 37 3.42 -5.42 9.65
CA PRO A 37 2.08 -5.95 9.42
C PRO A 37 1.04 -4.84 9.30
N ASN A 38 1.22 -3.72 10.01
CA ASN A 38 0.30 -2.59 9.94
C ASN A 38 0.44 -1.84 8.60
N LEU A 39 1.66 -1.66 8.09
CA LEU A 39 1.93 -1.06 6.78
C LEU A 39 1.41 -1.93 5.62
N SER A 40 1.60 -3.25 5.70
CA SER A 40 1.10 -4.17 4.66
C SER A 40 -0.42 -4.06 4.51
N LYS A 41 -1.15 -4.11 5.63
CA LYS A 41 -2.62 -3.98 5.63
C LYS A 41 -3.09 -2.64 5.07
N GLN A 42 -2.37 -1.55 5.32
CA GLN A 42 -2.71 -0.24 4.77
C GLN A 42 -2.51 -0.21 3.24
N LYS A 43 -1.40 -0.78 2.74
CA LYS A 43 -1.14 -0.90 1.29
C LYS A 43 -2.24 -1.71 0.60
N ASP A 44 -2.69 -2.81 1.20
CA ASP A 44 -3.76 -3.64 0.66
C ASP A 44 -5.09 -2.87 0.59
N ARG A 45 -5.45 -2.14 1.66
CA ARG A 45 -6.65 -1.29 1.69
C ARG A 45 -6.62 -0.18 0.64
N VAL A 46 -5.47 0.49 0.46
CA VAL A 46 -5.29 1.54 -0.55
C VAL A 46 -5.44 0.96 -1.96
N THR A 47 -4.84 -0.20 -2.21
CA THR A 47 -4.97 -0.91 -3.50
C THR A 47 -6.43 -1.27 -3.77
N GLU A 48 -7.15 -1.77 -2.76
CA GLU A 48 -8.55 -2.15 -2.89
C GLU A 48 -9.46 -0.95 -3.17
N THR A 49 -9.26 0.15 -2.45
CA THR A 49 -10.00 1.40 -2.69
C THR A 49 -9.71 1.96 -4.08
N GLY A 50 -8.45 1.85 -4.53
CA GLY A 50 -8.05 2.23 -5.88
C GLY A 50 -8.75 1.39 -6.95
N ASN A 51 -8.79 0.07 -6.77
CA ASN A 51 -9.48 -0.84 -7.69
C ASN A 51 -10.99 -0.55 -7.73
N ALA A 52 -11.63 -0.28 -6.59
CA ALA A 52 -13.04 0.11 -6.54
C ALA A 52 -13.33 1.41 -7.32
N ALA A 53 -12.42 2.39 -7.24
CA ALA A 53 -12.54 3.62 -8.03
C ALA A 53 -12.38 3.35 -9.53
N VAL A 54 -11.47 2.44 -9.91
CA VAL A 54 -11.30 2.02 -11.31
C VAL A 54 -12.55 1.31 -11.82
N VAL A 55 -13.19 0.45 -11.01
CA VAL A 55 -14.46 -0.20 -11.37
C VAL A 55 -15.52 0.85 -11.73
N LYS A 56 -15.70 1.87 -10.88
CA LYS A 56 -16.64 2.96 -11.16
C LYS A 56 -16.31 3.71 -12.45
N LEU A 57 -15.03 3.98 -12.71
CA LEU A 57 -14.64 4.64 -13.95
C LEU A 57 -14.97 3.79 -15.18
N VAL A 58 -14.70 2.48 -15.14
CA VAL A 58 -15.02 1.55 -16.23
C VAL A 58 -16.53 1.43 -16.43
N GLU A 59 -17.31 1.35 -15.35
CA GLU A 59 -18.78 1.36 -15.42
C GLU A 59 -19.31 2.66 -16.03
N ASN A 60 -18.75 3.81 -15.66
CA ASN A 60 -19.11 5.10 -16.26
C ASN A 60 -18.80 5.14 -17.76
N GLN A 61 -17.64 4.60 -18.19
CA GLN A 61 -17.33 4.50 -19.63
C GLN A 61 -18.31 3.56 -20.36
N ALA A 62 -18.72 2.47 -19.71
CA ALA A 62 -19.73 1.58 -20.26
C ALA A 62 -21.08 2.27 -20.43
N GLU A 63 -21.49 3.07 -19.45
CA GLU A 63 -22.72 3.86 -19.49
C GLU A 63 -22.65 4.93 -20.60
N LEU A 64 -21.52 5.64 -20.72
CA LEU A 64 -21.32 6.61 -21.82
C LEU A 64 -21.38 5.96 -23.20
N TYR A 65 -20.82 4.76 -23.33
CA TYR A 65 -20.90 3.98 -24.56
C TYR A 65 -22.35 3.55 -24.85
N GLU A 66 -23.08 3.07 -23.84
CA GLU A 66 -24.49 2.69 -23.97
C GLU A 66 -25.37 3.88 -24.37
N LEU A 67 -25.11 5.06 -23.80
CA LEU A 67 -25.78 6.31 -24.18
C LEU A 67 -25.49 6.72 -25.63
N SER A 68 -24.28 6.44 -26.12
CA SER A 68 -23.84 6.86 -27.45
C SER A 68 -24.20 5.87 -28.55
N GLN A 69 -24.14 4.56 -28.26
CA GLN A 69 -24.31 3.48 -29.24
C GLN A 69 -25.58 2.63 -29.01
N GLY A 70 -26.35 2.91 -27.96
CA GLY A 70 -27.62 2.24 -27.67
C GLY A 70 -27.49 0.78 -27.24
N SER A 71 -26.28 0.29 -26.96
CA SER A 71 -26.03 -1.07 -26.50
C SER A 71 -24.97 -1.11 -25.41
N LYS A 72 -25.17 -1.97 -24.41
CA LYS A 72 -24.24 -2.12 -23.30
C LYS A 72 -22.96 -2.82 -23.77
N PRO A 73 -21.77 -2.22 -23.61
CA PRO A 73 -20.55 -2.81 -24.11
C PRO A 73 -20.03 -3.92 -23.20
N SER A 74 -19.23 -4.81 -23.79
CA SER A 74 -18.30 -5.69 -23.09
C SER A 74 -17.01 -4.95 -22.69
N LEU A 75 -16.27 -5.49 -21.74
CA LEU A 75 -14.93 -4.98 -21.40
C LEU A 75 -14.00 -4.98 -22.60
N SER A 76 -14.08 -6.03 -23.43
CA SER A 76 -13.33 -6.15 -24.68
C SER A 76 -13.65 -5.04 -25.69
N GLN A 77 -14.93 -4.64 -25.80
CA GLN A 77 -15.33 -3.53 -26.67
C GLN A 77 -14.82 -2.18 -26.15
N LEU A 78 -14.96 -1.90 -24.86
CA LEU A 78 -14.43 -0.66 -24.26
C LEU A 78 -12.91 -0.54 -24.40
N LYS A 79 -12.20 -1.66 -24.33
CA LYS A 79 -10.76 -1.72 -24.57
C LYS A 79 -10.41 -1.44 -26.03
N THR A 80 -11.13 -2.08 -26.95
CA THR A 80 -10.90 -1.94 -28.40
C THR A 80 -11.20 -0.52 -28.89
N ASP A 81 -12.22 0.11 -28.29
CA ASP A 81 -12.61 1.50 -28.52
C ASP A 81 -11.60 2.51 -27.91
N GLY A 82 -10.66 2.05 -27.08
CA GLY A 82 -9.67 2.91 -26.42
C GLY A 82 -10.21 3.70 -25.23
N SER A 83 -11.47 3.52 -24.88
CA SER A 83 -12.14 4.14 -23.72
C SER A 83 -11.57 3.68 -22.38
N ILE A 84 -10.96 2.48 -22.33
CA ILE A 84 -10.25 1.96 -21.14
C ILE A 84 -8.93 1.28 -21.52
N THR A 85 -8.00 1.23 -20.57
CA THR A 85 -6.65 0.65 -20.70
C THR A 85 -6.57 -0.78 -20.16
N ASP A 86 -5.55 -1.55 -20.56
CA ASP A 86 -5.25 -2.89 -20.01
C ASP A 86 -5.15 -2.91 -18.49
N LYS A 87 -4.55 -1.86 -17.90
CA LYS A 87 -4.41 -1.73 -16.46
C LYS A 87 -5.78 -1.63 -15.77
N GLN A 88 -6.73 -0.94 -16.39
CA GLN A 88 -8.08 -0.79 -15.85
C GLN A 88 -8.88 -2.08 -15.98
N VAL A 89 -8.74 -2.82 -17.09
CA VAL A 89 -9.35 -4.16 -17.25
C VAL A 89 -8.82 -5.14 -16.21
N LYS A 90 -7.50 -5.14 -15.97
CA LYS A 90 -6.90 -5.97 -14.93
C LYS A 90 -7.40 -5.60 -13.53
N ALA A 91 -7.43 -4.31 -13.19
CA ALA A 91 -7.94 -3.85 -11.89
C ALA A 91 -9.42 -4.19 -11.68
N TYR A 92 -10.24 -4.08 -12.73
CA TYR A 92 -11.65 -4.50 -12.73
C TYR A 92 -11.78 -6.01 -12.45
N THR A 93 -11.00 -6.83 -13.16
CA THR A 93 -11.01 -8.29 -12.99
C THR A 93 -10.50 -8.70 -11.60
N ASP A 94 -9.42 -8.07 -11.13
CA ASP A 94 -8.83 -8.31 -9.81
C ASP A 94 -9.82 -7.96 -8.68
N TYR A 95 -10.64 -6.91 -8.85
CA TYR A 95 -11.68 -6.52 -7.89
C TYR A 95 -12.75 -7.62 -7.75
N TYR A 96 -13.41 -8.01 -8.84
CA TYR A 96 -14.45 -9.06 -8.79
C TYR A 96 -13.90 -10.46 -8.48
N GLY A 97 -12.62 -10.72 -8.77
CA GLY A 97 -11.95 -11.95 -8.34
C GLY A 97 -11.84 -12.09 -6.82
N LYS A 98 -11.75 -10.96 -6.09
CA LYS A 98 -11.72 -10.89 -4.63
C LYS A 98 -13.12 -10.78 -4.01
N HIS A 99 -14.04 -10.06 -4.66
CA HIS A 99 -15.43 -9.87 -4.22
C HIS A 99 -16.38 -10.77 -5.00
N ARG A 100 -16.28 -12.10 -4.77
CA ARG A 100 -17.06 -13.11 -5.52
C ARG A 100 -18.57 -13.06 -5.22
N ASP A 101 -18.94 -12.35 -4.17
CA ASP A 101 -20.30 -12.04 -3.75
C ASP A 101 -20.91 -10.87 -4.53
N GLU A 102 -20.11 -10.04 -5.19
CA GLU A 102 -20.58 -8.95 -6.05
C GLU A 102 -20.73 -9.40 -7.51
N THR A 103 -21.86 -9.07 -8.13
CA THR A 103 -22.13 -9.42 -9.53
C THR A 103 -21.42 -8.45 -10.50
N GLN A 104 -20.64 -9.01 -11.42
CA GLN A 104 -19.99 -8.26 -12.49
C GLN A 104 -21.03 -7.62 -13.43
N LYS A 105 -20.95 -6.31 -13.65
CA LYS A 105 -21.92 -5.59 -14.51
C LYS A 105 -21.59 -5.65 -15.99
N LEU A 106 -20.35 -5.94 -16.35
CA LEU A 106 -19.85 -5.99 -17.73
C LEU A 106 -19.35 -7.40 -18.03
N GLN A 107 -19.70 -7.91 -19.21
CA GLN A 107 -19.15 -9.18 -19.68
C GLN A 107 -17.66 -9.01 -20.01
N PRO A 108 -16.84 -10.06 -19.81
CA PRO A 108 -15.43 -10.07 -20.23
C PRO A 108 -15.27 -9.74 -21.73
#